data_AF-A0AAN7EYG6-F1
#
_entry.id   AF-A0AAN7EYG6-F1
#
_cell.length_a   1.000
_cell.length_b   1.000
_cell.length_c   1.000
_cell.angle_alpha   90.00
_cell.angle_beta   90.00
_cell.angle_gamma   90.00
#
_symmetry.space_group_name_H-M   'P 1'
#
loop_
_entity.id
_entity.type
_entity.pdbx_description
1 polymer ?
#
loop_
_entity_poly.entity_id
_entity_poly.type
_entity_poly.pdbx_seq_one_letter_code
_entity_poly.pdbx_strand_id
1 'polypeptide(L)'
;MAMATPPKPTVIEINLISAQDLPSYKESSIKTYVVAWISPQKKLTSRVDYAGNKNPTWNDKFIFAIDKDLVFHKPNSTLVLEIYSKRPYRKDRRIGKVHVLLESLMDKTQHVMAFHVRDSSGMPQGILNLGVMNLDGLFNRSIPTFLGSSLAIDYRKLMGVK
;
A
#
# COMPACT_ATOMS: atom_id res chain seq x y z
N MET A 1 -25.85 25.95 -17.12
CA MET A 1 -24.96 24.79 -16.90
C MET A 1 -24.58 24.78 -15.42
N ALA A 2 -25.10 23.84 -14.63
CA ALA A 2 -24.56 23.62 -13.30
C ALA A 2 -23.14 23.06 -13.46
N MET A 3 -22.13 23.73 -12.91
CA MET A 3 -20.79 23.16 -12.79
C MET A 3 -20.92 21.92 -11.91
N ALA A 4 -20.68 20.73 -12.47
CA ALA A 4 -20.65 19.50 -11.69
C ALA A 4 -19.65 19.70 -10.56
N THR A 5 -20.10 19.52 -9.31
CA THR A 5 -19.21 19.55 -8.15
C THR A 5 -18.05 18.60 -8.39
N PRO A 6 -16.79 19.05 -8.24
CA PRO A 6 -15.66 18.18 -8.45
C PRO A 6 -15.74 16.97 -7.51
N PRO A 7 -15.29 15.80 -7.97
CA PRO A 7 -15.37 14.56 -7.20
C PRO A 7 -14.67 14.71 -5.87
N LYS A 8 -15.32 14.26 -4.80
CA LYS A 8 -14.75 14.36 -3.45
C LYS A 8 -13.74 13.23 -3.26
N PRO A 9 -12.45 13.53 -3.03
CA PRO A 9 -11.47 12.50 -2.77
C PRO A 9 -11.78 11.82 -1.43
N THR A 10 -11.58 10.50 -1.37
CA THR A 10 -11.52 9.73 -0.13
C THR A 10 -10.07 9.68 0.35
N VAL A 11 -9.79 10.05 1.59
CA VAL A 11 -8.42 9.92 2.13
C VAL A 11 -8.34 8.67 2.99
N ILE A 12 -7.39 7.78 2.71
CA ILE A 12 -7.17 6.57 3.49
C ILE A 12 -5.73 6.48 4.00
N GLU A 13 -5.56 5.94 5.20
CA GLU A 13 -4.29 5.47 5.74
C GLU A 13 -4.22 3.95 5.57
N ILE A 14 -3.11 3.49 4.98
CA ILE A 14 -2.73 2.08 4.90
C ILE A 14 -1.57 1.85 5.87
N ASN A 15 -1.79 1.01 6.87
CA ASN A 15 -0.75 0.50 7.75
C ASN A 15 -0.24 -0.85 7.23
N LEU A 16 1.01 -0.89 6.75
CA LEU A 16 1.73 -2.11 6.42
C LEU A 16 2.17 -2.81 7.71
N ILE A 17 1.32 -3.70 8.24
CA ILE A 17 1.57 -4.34 9.53
C ILE A 17 2.71 -5.36 9.39
N SER A 18 2.45 -6.45 8.67
CA SER A 18 3.35 -7.59 8.63
C SER A 18 3.07 -8.50 7.44
N ALA A 19 3.97 -9.45 7.19
CA ALA A 19 3.65 -10.64 6.42
C ALA A 19 4.05 -11.92 7.18
N GLN A 20 3.50 -13.05 6.75
CA GLN A 20 3.71 -14.36 7.36
C GLN A 20 4.01 -15.39 6.28
N ASP A 21 4.88 -16.34 6.60
CA ASP A 21 5.22 -17.49 5.74
C ASP A 21 5.66 -17.14 4.32
N LEU A 22 6.38 -16.03 4.15
CA LEU A 22 6.95 -15.66 2.85
C LEU A 22 7.97 -16.70 2.38
N PRO A 23 8.05 -17.00 1.07
CA PRO A 23 9.06 -17.92 0.55
C PRO A 23 10.46 -17.30 0.61
N SER A 24 11.46 -18.13 0.91
CA SER A 24 12.88 -17.77 0.85
C SER A 24 13.58 -18.63 -0.20
N TYR A 25 13.61 -18.19 -1.46
CA TYR A 25 14.16 -19.03 -2.53
C TYR A 25 15.70 -18.97 -2.55
N LYS A 26 16.31 -19.95 -1.88
CA LYS A 26 17.77 -20.19 -1.75
C LYS A 26 18.53 -19.25 -0.81
N GLU A 27 17.87 -18.28 -0.18
CA GLU A 27 18.49 -17.50 0.90
C GLU A 27 18.18 -18.12 2.27
N SER A 28 19.17 -18.10 3.16
CA SER A 28 18.99 -18.46 4.57
C SER A 28 18.24 -17.38 5.35
N SER A 29 18.36 -16.12 4.93
CA SER A 29 17.69 -14.97 5.50
C SER A 29 17.32 -13.97 4.40
N ILE A 30 16.06 -13.53 4.41
CA ILE A 30 15.55 -12.48 3.53
C ILE A 30 15.28 -11.21 4.32
N LYS A 31 15.69 -10.07 3.75
CA LYS A 31 15.37 -8.73 4.25
C LYS A 31 14.30 -8.17 3.34
N THR A 32 13.20 -7.66 3.85
CA THR A 32 12.04 -7.38 3.00
C THR A 32 11.53 -5.95 3.11
N TYR A 33 11.00 -5.43 2.02
CA TYR A 33 10.29 -4.15 1.98
C TYR A 33 9.12 -4.23 1.01
N VAL A 34 8.18 -3.31 1.14
CA VAL A 34 6.98 -3.21 0.32
C VAL A 34 7.05 -1.97 -0.56
N VAL A 35 6.63 -2.14 -1.81
CA VAL A 35 6.35 -1.03 -2.72
C VAL A 35 4.85 -1.01 -2.97
N ALA A 36 4.20 0.10 -2.64
CA ALA A 36 2.75 0.25 -2.79
C ALA A 36 2.38 1.40 -3.72
N TRP A 37 1.33 1.23 -4.52
CA TRP A 37 0.82 2.28 -5.40
C TRP A 37 -0.61 2.03 -5.86
N ILE A 38 -1.31 3.12 -6.17
CA ILE A 38 -2.55 3.11 -6.95
C ILE A 38 -2.24 3.46 -8.41
N SER A 39 -1.49 4.55 -8.61
CA SER A 39 -0.92 4.93 -9.90
C SER A 39 0.52 4.42 -10.00
N PRO A 40 0.90 3.64 -11.04
CA PRO A 40 2.26 3.11 -11.21
C PRO A 40 3.37 4.17 -11.23
N GLN A 41 3.03 5.43 -11.52
CA GLN A 41 3.92 6.59 -11.53
C GLN A 41 4.17 7.16 -10.12
N LYS A 42 3.36 6.80 -9.12
CA LYS A 42 3.39 7.34 -7.75
C LYS A 42 3.55 6.19 -6.75
N LYS A 43 4.76 5.62 -6.71
CA LYS A 43 5.11 4.52 -5.80
C LYS A 43 5.59 5.03 -4.46
N LEU A 44 5.12 4.40 -3.39
CA LEU A 44 5.63 4.56 -2.03
C LEU A 44 6.38 3.29 -1.63
N THR A 45 7.46 3.44 -0.86
CA THR A 45 8.33 2.34 -0.47
C THR A 45 8.46 2.31 1.04
N SER A 46 8.27 1.15 1.67
CA SER A 46 8.42 0.99 3.11
C SER A 46 9.89 0.98 3.52
N ARG A 47 10.14 1.01 4.83
CA ARG A 47 11.41 0.57 5.41
C ARG A 47 11.67 -0.90 5.09
N VAL A 48 12.95 -1.25 5.08
CA VAL A 48 13.38 -2.64 5.03
C VAL A 48 13.29 -3.21 6.44
N ASP A 49 12.58 -4.33 6.58
CA ASP A 49 12.70 -5.18 7.74
C ASP A 49 13.93 -6.09 7.57
N TYR A 50 14.86 -5.98 8.53
CA TYR A 50 16.13 -6.70 8.51
C TYR A 50 16.12 -7.97 9.36
N ALA A 51 15.09 -8.17 10.18
CA ALA A 51 15.09 -9.17 11.25
C ALA A 51 13.99 -10.24 11.08
N GLY A 52 12.80 -9.88 10.60
CA GLY A 52 11.65 -10.77 10.57
C GLY A 52 11.72 -11.91 9.55
N ASN A 53 12.67 -11.86 8.61
CA ASN A 53 12.91 -12.93 7.63
C ASN A 53 11.65 -13.29 6.84
N LYS A 54 11.12 -14.52 6.98
CA LYS A 54 9.87 -14.97 6.35
C LYS A 54 8.61 -14.35 6.96
N ASN A 55 8.74 -13.71 8.14
CA ASN A 55 7.66 -13.13 8.92
C ASN A 55 7.95 -11.66 9.25
N PRO A 56 8.10 -10.79 8.22
CA PRO A 56 8.52 -9.42 8.43
C PRO A 56 7.43 -8.57 9.10
N THR A 57 7.87 -7.57 9.86
CA THR A 57 7.00 -6.51 10.41
C THR A 57 7.52 -5.15 9.97
N TRP A 58 6.77 -4.42 9.15
CA TRP A 58 7.19 -3.10 8.65
C TRP A 58 6.67 -1.98 9.55
N ASN A 59 5.41 -2.08 9.98
CA ASN A 59 4.71 -1.04 10.73
C ASN A 59 4.87 0.35 10.11
N ASP A 60 4.76 0.39 8.78
CA ASP A 60 4.89 1.61 7.98
C ASP A 60 3.53 2.08 7.52
N LYS A 61 3.29 3.38 7.60
CA LYS A 61 2.03 3.99 7.20
C LYS A 61 2.17 4.77 5.90
N PHE A 62 1.22 4.57 5.00
CA PHE A 62 1.05 5.33 3.77
C PHE A 62 -0.31 6.00 3.78
N ILE A 63 -0.38 7.21 3.25
CA ILE A 63 -1.65 7.94 3.08
C ILE A 63 -1.89 8.10 1.59
N PHE A 64 -3.10 7.77 1.15
CA PHE A 64 -3.55 7.91 -0.24
C PHE A 64 -4.82 8.77 -0.30
N ALA A 65 -4.89 9.69 -1.25
CA ALA A 65 -6.13 10.31 -1.70
C ALA A 65 -6.63 9.56 -2.93
N ILE A 66 -7.82 9.00 -2.81
CA ILE A 66 -8.52 8.24 -3.85
C ILE A 66 -9.60 9.13 -4.43
N ASP A 67 -9.57 9.36 -5.73
CA ASP A 67 -10.68 10.02 -6.42
C ASP A 67 -11.87 9.05 -6.52
N LYS A 68 -13.06 9.44 -6.04
CA LYS A 68 -14.27 8.61 -6.14
C LYS A 68 -14.70 8.37 -7.58
N ASP A 69 -14.44 9.32 -8.48
CA ASP A 69 -14.74 9.16 -9.91
C ASP A 69 -13.83 8.11 -10.54
N LEU A 70 -12.59 7.98 -10.07
CA LEU A 70 -11.70 6.90 -10.51
C LEU A 70 -12.33 5.54 -10.21
N VAL A 71 -12.89 5.36 -9.01
CA VAL A 71 -13.53 4.10 -8.62
C VAL A 71 -14.81 3.87 -9.40
N PHE A 72 -15.63 4.91 -9.57
CA PHE A 72 -16.88 4.85 -10.33
C PHE A 72 -16.67 4.49 -11.80
N HIS A 73 -15.69 5.11 -12.47
CA HIS A 73 -15.39 4.87 -13.88
C HIS A 73 -14.49 3.66 -14.13
N LYS A 74 -13.75 3.20 -13.12
CA LYS A 74 -12.85 2.05 -13.19
C LYS A 74 -13.04 1.17 -11.95
N PRO A 75 -14.07 0.32 -11.92
CA PRO A 75 -14.40 -0.50 -10.75
C PRO A 75 -13.28 -1.49 -10.36
N ASN A 76 -12.41 -1.86 -11.32
CA ASN A 76 -11.25 -2.72 -11.08
C ASN A 76 -9.99 -1.96 -10.62
N SER A 77 -10.14 -0.70 -10.18
CA SER A 77 -9.02 0.07 -9.62
C SER A 77 -8.53 -0.58 -8.34
N THR A 78 -7.22 -0.75 -8.23
CA THR A 78 -6.60 -1.47 -7.11
C THR A 78 -5.44 -0.71 -6.50
N LEU A 79 -5.31 -0.84 -5.18
CA LEU A 79 -4.04 -0.65 -4.51
C LEU A 79 -3.19 -1.90 -4.76
N VAL A 80 -2.04 -1.68 -5.37
CA VAL A 80 -1.04 -2.70 -5.62
C VAL A 80 0.01 -2.65 -4.53
N LEU A 81 0.34 -3.80 -3.94
CA LEU A 81 1.46 -3.96 -3.02
C LEU A 81 2.39 -5.05 -3.53
N GLU A 82 3.66 -4.73 -3.73
CA GLU A 82 4.70 -5.69 -4.10
C GLU A 82 5.71 -5.83 -2.97
N ILE A 83 5.97 -7.07 -2.56
CA ILE A 83 6.96 -7.38 -1.53
C ILE A 83 8.26 -7.76 -2.23
N TYR A 84 9.36 -7.16 -1.80
CA TYR A 84 10.69 -7.38 -2.35
C TYR A 84 11.64 -7.92 -1.30
N SER A 85 12.52 -8.82 -1.73
CA SER A 85 13.72 -9.24 -1.01
C SER A 85 14.88 -8.31 -1.37
N LYS A 86 15.41 -7.60 -0.38
CA LYS A 86 16.57 -6.72 -0.48
C LYS A 86 17.83 -7.57 -0.58
N ARG A 87 18.61 -7.38 -1.64
CA ARG A 87 19.80 -8.19 -1.93
C ARG A 87 21.06 -7.33 -1.99
N PRO A 88 22.15 -7.74 -1.33
CA PRO A 88 23.43 -7.07 -1.48
C PRO A 88 23.98 -7.36 -2.88
N TYR A 89 24.52 -6.32 -3.54
CA TYR A 89 25.24 -6.41 -4.82
C TYR A 89 24.45 -7.00 -6.01
N ARG A 90 23.14 -7.18 -5.89
CA ARG A 90 22.26 -7.69 -6.95
C ARG A 90 20.96 -6.90 -6.97
N LYS A 91 20.24 -6.97 -8.08
CA LYS A 91 18.89 -6.43 -8.16
C LYS A 91 17.98 -7.13 -7.14
N ASP A 92 17.21 -6.33 -6.43
CA ASP A 92 16.20 -6.80 -5.48
C ASP A 92 15.18 -7.70 -6.20
N ARG A 93 14.77 -8.78 -5.54
CA ARG A 93 13.86 -9.77 -6.13
C ARG A 93 12.46 -9.56 -5.59
N ARG A 94 11.47 -9.44 -6.48
CA ARG A 94 10.07 -9.46 -6.07
C ARG A 94 9.74 -10.84 -5.51
N ILE A 95 9.29 -10.89 -4.26
CA ILE A 95 8.75 -12.09 -3.62
C ILE A 95 7.36 -12.36 -4.17
N GLY A 96 6.47 -11.37 -4.09
CA GLY A 96 5.11 -11.51 -4.60
C GLY A 96 4.35 -10.19 -4.59
N LYS A 97 3.07 -10.28 -4.93
CA LYS A 97 2.18 -9.14 -5.16
C LYS A 97 0.80 -9.39 -4.57
N VAL A 98 0.18 -8.32 -4.07
CA VAL A 98 -1.21 -8.26 -3.63
C VAL A 98 -1.92 -7.15 -4.41
N HIS A 99 -3.17 -7.39 -4.78
CA HIS A 99 -4.08 -6.38 -5.32
C HIS A 99 -5.25 -6.26 -4.35
N VAL A 100 -5.55 -5.05 -3.91
CA VAL A 100 -6.70 -4.75 -3.06
C VAL A 100 -7.60 -3.80 -3.82
N LEU A 101 -8.88 -4.13 -3.95
CA LEU A 101 -9.86 -3.26 -4.58
C LEU A 101 -9.99 -1.97 -3.76
N LEU A 102 -9.98 -0.82 -4.44
CA LEU A 102 -10.10 0.47 -3.74
C LEU A 102 -11.45 0.60 -3.02
N GLU A 103 -12.52 0.06 -3.59
CA GLU A 103 -13.84 0.01 -2.97
C GLU A 103 -13.78 -0.64 -1.58
N SER A 104 -13.17 -1.83 -1.49
CA SER A 104 -13.04 -2.57 -0.23
C SER A 104 -12.28 -1.81 0.85
N LEU A 105 -11.33 -0.94 0.48
CA LEU A 105 -10.59 -0.09 1.42
C LEU A 105 -11.46 1.02 2.02
N MET A 106 -12.55 1.40 1.36
CA MET A 106 -13.41 2.53 1.74
C MET A 106 -14.67 2.08 2.49
N ASP A 107 -15.01 0.79 2.47
CA ASP A 107 -16.26 0.24 3.01
C ASP A 107 -16.44 0.44 4.52
N LYS A 108 -15.34 0.49 5.28
CA LYS A 108 -15.36 0.57 6.75
C LYS A 108 -14.41 1.67 7.22
N THR A 109 -14.79 2.33 8.32
CA THR A 109 -13.99 3.41 8.92
C THR A 109 -12.60 2.94 9.36
N GLN A 110 -12.51 1.77 9.99
CA GLN A 110 -11.25 1.17 10.38
C GLN A 110 -11.38 -0.35 10.38
N HIS A 111 -10.42 -1.05 9.79
CA HIS A 111 -10.40 -2.50 9.76
C HIS A 111 -9.01 -3.06 9.47
N VAL A 112 -8.82 -4.34 9.80
CA VAL A 112 -7.62 -5.11 9.46
C VAL A 112 -8.00 -6.14 8.40
N MET A 113 -7.13 -6.33 7.43
CA MET A 113 -7.32 -7.23 6.30
C MET A 113 -6.11 -8.14 6.15
N ALA A 114 -6.34 -9.38 5.72
CA ALA A 114 -5.30 -10.34 5.41
C ALA A 114 -5.45 -10.78 3.95
N PHE A 115 -4.34 -10.78 3.21
CA PHE A 115 -4.32 -11.11 1.79
C PHE A 115 -3.27 -12.18 1.47
N HIS A 116 -3.63 -13.13 0.63
CA HIS A 116 -2.63 -14.01 0.04
C HIS A 116 -1.69 -13.22 -0.86
N VAL A 117 -0.39 -13.32 -0.57
CA VAL A 117 0.66 -12.82 -1.46
C VAL A 117 0.77 -13.78 -2.62
N ARG A 118 0.66 -13.29 -3.86
CA ARG A 118 0.74 -14.12 -5.06
C ARG A 118 2.10 -13.99 -5.73
N ASP A 119 2.65 -15.11 -6.18
CA ASP A 119 3.90 -15.13 -6.94
C ASP A 119 3.71 -14.64 -8.40
N SER A 120 4.72 -14.81 -9.26
CA SER A 120 4.59 -14.50 -10.69
C SER A 120 3.66 -15.45 -11.46
N SER A 121 3.40 -16.66 -10.96
CA SER A 121 2.46 -17.62 -11.56
C SER A 121 1.01 -17.41 -11.09
N GLY A 122 0.79 -16.56 -10.08
CA GLY A 122 -0.50 -16.28 -9.46
C GLY A 122 -0.79 -17.18 -8.25
N MET A 123 0.12 -18.10 -7.91
CA MET A 123 -0.03 -19.03 -6.80
C MET A 123 0.13 -18.30 -5.46
N PRO A 124 -0.74 -18.58 -4.47
CA PRO A 124 -0.65 -17.97 -3.15
C PRO A 124 0.56 -18.50 -2.37
N GLN A 125 1.26 -17.61 -1.69
CA GLN A 125 2.47 -17.91 -0.90
C GLN A 125 2.61 -16.92 0.26
N GLY A 126 2.21 -17.36 1.46
CA GLY A 126 2.19 -16.50 2.64
C GLY A 126 1.04 -15.48 2.63
N ILE A 127 1.00 -14.68 3.69
CA ILE A 127 -0.09 -13.74 3.99
C ILE A 127 0.49 -12.35 4.26
N LEU A 128 -0.14 -11.32 3.73
CA LEU A 128 0.11 -9.91 4.03
C LEU A 128 -1.03 -9.38 4.90
N ASN A 129 -0.68 -8.81 6.07
CA ASN A 129 -1.62 -8.18 6.98
C ASN A 129 -1.55 -6.66 6.83
N LEU A 130 -2.70 -6.03 6.61
CA LEU A 130 -2.85 -4.59 6.42
C LEU A 130 -3.86 -4.03 7.39
N GLY A 131 -3.55 -2.88 7.98
CA GLY A 131 -4.53 -2.02 8.64
C GLY A 131 -5.00 -0.95 7.67
N VAL A 132 -6.29 -0.62 7.71
CA VAL A 132 -6.89 0.42 6.88
C VAL A 132 -7.69 1.35 7.78
N MET A 133 -7.51 2.65 7.60
CA MET A 133 -8.29 3.68 8.28
C MET A 133 -8.77 4.71 7.24
N ASN A 134 -10.07 4.86 7.12
CA ASN A 134 -10.69 5.89 6.33
C ASN A 134 -10.63 7.21 7.11
N LEU A 135 -9.98 8.21 6.53
CA LEU A 135 -9.78 9.55 7.09
C LEU A 135 -10.80 10.56 6.53
N ASP A 136 -11.84 10.08 5.84
CA ASP A 136 -12.93 10.92 5.36
C ASP A 136 -13.58 11.68 6.51
N GLY A 137 -13.76 12.99 6.30
CA GLY A 137 -14.32 13.89 7.30
C GLY A 137 -13.29 14.51 8.26
N LEU A 138 -12.05 13.99 8.34
CA LEU A 138 -10.96 14.67 9.05
C LEU A 138 -10.40 15.85 8.27
N PHE A 139 -10.49 15.77 6.95
CA PHE A 139 -10.13 16.85 6.05
C PHE A 139 -11.44 17.48 5.54
N ASN A 140 -11.43 18.80 5.28
CA ASN A 140 -12.58 19.59 4.82
C ASN A 140 -13.05 19.24 3.39
N ARG A 141 -13.11 17.94 3.07
CA ARG A 141 -13.51 17.36 1.78
C ARG A 141 -12.64 17.83 0.61
N SER A 142 -11.44 18.34 0.90
CA SER A 142 -10.40 18.69 -0.05
C SER A 142 -9.23 17.72 0.08
N ILE A 143 -8.44 17.60 -0.99
CA ILE A 143 -7.16 16.89 -0.94
C ILE A 143 -6.25 17.64 0.05
N PRO A 144 -5.74 16.98 1.10
CA PRO A 144 -4.82 17.63 2.02
C PRO A 144 -3.58 18.15 1.29
N THR A 145 -3.17 19.39 1.58
CA THR A 145 -2.04 20.05 0.91
C THR A 145 -0.73 19.28 1.02
N PHE A 146 -0.53 18.54 2.11
CA PHE A 146 0.66 17.70 2.32
C PHE A 146 0.77 16.52 1.32
N LEU A 147 -0.33 16.11 0.68
CA LEU A 147 -0.29 15.09 -0.38
C LEU A 147 0.19 15.66 -1.73
N GLY A 148 0.07 16.97 -1.92
CA GLY A 148 0.43 17.66 -3.16
C GLY A 148 -0.12 16.97 -4.41
N SER A 149 0.66 16.98 -5.50
CA SER A 149 0.30 16.37 -6.78
C SER A 149 0.53 14.85 -6.85
N SER A 150 1.13 14.24 -5.83
CA SER A 150 1.32 12.78 -5.81
C SER A 150 0.08 12.03 -5.35
N LEU A 151 -0.86 12.69 -4.65
CA LEU A 151 -2.05 12.09 -4.04
C LEU A 151 -1.72 10.92 -3.10
N ALA A 152 -0.45 10.81 -2.71
CA ALA A 152 0.09 9.71 -1.95
C ALA A 152 1.36 10.19 -1.24
N ILE A 153 1.53 9.83 0.02
CA ILE A 153 2.74 10.13 0.80
C ILE A 153 2.99 9.01 1.81
N ASP A 154 4.27 8.70 2.06
CA ASP A 154 4.64 7.87 3.20
C ASP A 154 4.77 8.72 4.47
N TYR A 155 4.44 8.13 5.61
CA TYR A 155 4.38 8.85 6.89
C TYR A 155 5.75 9.42 7.31
N ARG A 156 6.87 8.80 6.94
CA ARG A 156 8.20 9.30 7.31
C ARG A 156 8.49 10.61 6.60
N LYS A 157 8.18 10.68 5.30
CA LYS A 157 8.26 11.92 4.53
C LYS A 157 7.36 13.00 5.09
N LEU A 158 6.13 12.66 5.51
CA LEU A 158 5.22 13.59 6.16
C LEU A 158 5.83 14.17 7.45
N MET A 159 6.50 13.34 8.25
CA MET A 159 7.11 13.73 9.52
C MET A 159 8.52 14.34 9.37
N GLY A 160 9.04 14.51 8.15
CA GLY A 160 10.39 15.00 7.91
C GLY A 160 11.52 14.05 8.33
N VAL A 161 11.20 12.76 8.53
CA VAL A 161 12.17 11.73 8.90
C VAL A 161 12.75 11.13 7.61
N LYS A 162 14.09 11.11 7.50
CA LYS A 162 14.82 10.48 6.39
C LYS A 162 14.86 8.96 6.52
#